data_AF-A0A383B6M5-F1
#
_entry.id   AF-A0A383B6M5-F1
#
_cell.length_a   1.000
_cell.length_b   1.000
_cell.length_c   1.000
_cell.angle_alpha   90.00
_cell.angle_beta   90.00
_cell.angle_gamma   90.00
#
_symmetry.space_group_name_H-M   'P 1'
#
loop_
_entity.id
_entity.type
_entity.pdbx_description
1 polymer ?
#
loop_
_entity_poly.entity_id
_entity_poly.type
_entity_poly.pdbx_seq_one_letter_code
_entity_poly.pdbx_strand_id
1 'polypeptide(L)'
;LILSKNKNNIYIFRNAQEDSERENIERYFSINLLSKYMFMKSGIWENIESNGIQPYKKIITWSDAGNEVTFNSKSISYDYLGYIIKESSIKKAIEEKLSKLENIRIKSIEEVSRIDQSENNIINFIN
;
A
#
# COMPACT_ATOMS: atom_id res chain seq x y z
N LEU A 1 6.76 7.79 -4.21
CA LEU A 1 6.25 7.70 -5.59
C LEU A 1 5.67 8.99 -6.13
N ILE A 2 4.58 9.52 -5.56
CA ILE A 2 4.10 10.84 -5.96
C ILE A 2 5.12 11.90 -5.53
N LEU A 3 5.57 11.84 -4.27
CA LEU A 3 6.59 12.75 -3.73
C LEU A 3 7.96 12.60 -4.39
N SER A 4 8.29 11.42 -4.94
CA SER A 4 9.58 11.22 -5.63
C SER A 4 9.62 11.91 -6.99
N LYS A 5 8.49 12.42 -7.50
CA LYS A 5 8.49 13.33 -8.65
C LYS A 5 9.11 14.69 -8.33
N ASN A 6 9.20 15.04 -7.05
CA ASN A 6 9.94 16.21 -6.61
C ASN A 6 11.44 15.87 -6.68
N LYS A 7 12.30 16.85 -7.00
CA LYS A 7 13.77 16.69 -7.09
C LYS A 7 14.45 16.46 -5.72
N ASN A 8 13.69 16.11 -4.70
CA ASN A 8 14.19 15.89 -3.35
C ASN A 8 14.63 14.43 -3.19
N ASN A 9 15.68 14.23 -2.40
CA ASN A 9 16.02 12.90 -1.90
C ASN A 9 15.04 12.52 -0.79
N ILE A 10 14.48 11.32 -0.86
CA ILE A 10 13.51 10.80 0.10
C ILE A 10 14.14 9.62 0.83
N TYR A 11 14.14 9.68 2.15
CA TYR A 11 14.58 8.59 3.01
C TYR A 11 13.37 7.91 3.63
N ILE A 12 13.31 6.59 3.55
CA ILE A 12 12.27 5.76 4.16
C ILE A 12 12.96 4.88 5.20
N PHE A 13 12.63 5.06 6.48
CA PHE A 13 13.13 4.22 7.55
C PHE A 13 12.12 3.10 7.85
N ARG A 14 12.58 1.85 7.87
CA ARG A 14 11.77 0.66 8.15
C ARG A 14 12.30 -0.07 9.38
N ASN A 15 11.40 -0.61 10.20
CA ASN A 15 11.76 -1.55 11.27
C ASN A 15 11.84 -2.95 10.67
N ALA A 16 13.06 -3.49 10.55
CA ALA A 16 13.27 -4.80 9.92
C ALA A 16 13.00 -5.97 10.88
N GLN A 17 13.10 -5.74 12.19
CA GLN A 17 12.81 -6.77 13.20
C GLN A 17 11.33 -7.15 13.20
N GLU A 18 10.45 -6.16 13.11
CA GLU A 18 9.00 -6.37 13.14
C GLU A 18 8.47 -7.15 11.91
N ASP A 19 9.17 -7.08 10.77
CA ASP A 19 8.81 -7.84 9.57
C ASP A 19 9.17 -9.35 9.68
N SER A 20 10.12 -9.71 10.56
CA SER A 20 10.58 -11.10 10.75
C SER A 20 9.86 -11.89 11.83
N GLU A 21 9.25 -11.19 12.81
CA GLU A 21 8.61 -11.81 13.99
C GLU A 21 7.11 -12.10 13.80
N ARG A 22 6.46 -11.52 12.80
CA ARG A 22 5.04 -11.77 12.53
C ARG A 22 4.88 -13.16 11.91
N GLU A 23 4.02 -13.99 12.50
CA GLU A 23 3.53 -15.21 11.86
C GLU A 23 3.09 -14.88 10.42
N ASN A 24 3.50 -15.72 9.47
CA ASN A 24 3.35 -15.50 8.03
C ASN A 24 1.88 -15.75 7.57
N ILE A 25 0.92 -15.13 8.26
CA ILE A 25 -0.50 -15.15 7.93
C ILE A 25 -0.72 -14.13 6.83
N GLU A 26 -1.08 -14.62 5.65
CA GLU A 26 -1.43 -13.77 4.53
C GLU A 26 -2.70 -12.97 4.84
N ARG A 27 -2.62 -11.64 4.67
CA ARG A 27 -3.76 -10.73 4.84
C ARG A 27 -4.29 -10.28 3.49
N TYR A 28 -5.56 -9.91 3.47
CA TYR A 28 -6.24 -9.45 2.27
C TYR A 28 -6.92 -8.12 2.53
N PHE A 29 -6.85 -7.22 1.56
CA PHE A 29 -7.56 -5.95 1.59
C PHE A 29 -8.65 -5.93 0.52
N SER A 30 -9.84 -5.50 0.92
CA SER A 30 -10.85 -5.05 -0.03
C SER A 30 -10.57 -3.60 -0.39
N ILE A 31 -10.18 -3.35 -1.62
CA ILE A 31 -9.93 -2.00 -2.14
C ILE A 31 -11.03 -1.58 -3.10
N ASN A 32 -11.44 -0.33 -3.04
CA ASN A 32 -12.45 0.23 -3.94
C ASN A 32 -11.81 0.79 -5.23
N LEU A 33 -12.65 1.31 -6.13
CA LEU A 33 -12.21 1.88 -7.41
C LEU A 33 -11.26 3.09 -7.26
N LEU A 34 -11.41 3.90 -6.19
CA LEU A 34 -10.53 5.03 -5.93
C LEU A 34 -9.11 4.54 -5.56
N SER A 35 -9.01 3.56 -4.67
CA SER A 35 -7.71 2.96 -4.32
C SER A 35 -7.02 2.34 -5.53
N LYS A 36 -7.76 1.62 -6.39
CA LYS A 36 -7.23 1.12 -7.66
C LYS A 36 -6.70 2.26 -8.54
N TYR A 37 -7.48 3.33 -8.70
CA TYR A 37 -7.05 4.49 -9.48
C TYR A 37 -5.76 5.11 -8.92
N MET A 38 -5.62 5.21 -7.60
CA MET A 38 -4.40 5.73 -6.96
C MET A 38 -3.18 4.82 -7.20
N PHE A 39 -3.37 3.49 -7.18
CA PHE A 39 -2.31 2.54 -7.53
C PHE A 39 -1.92 2.65 -9.00
N MET A 40 -2.87 2.79 -9.92
CA MET A 40 -2.58 3.03 -11.35
C MET A 40 -1.82 4.35 -11.55
N LYS A 41 -2.27 5.45 -10.94
CA LYS A 41 -1.59 6.75 -11.02
C LYS A 41 -0.16 6.72 -10.46
N SER A 42 0.09 5.83 -9.52
CA SER A 42 1.41 5.62 -8.92
C SER A 42 2.24 4.56 -9.66
N GLY A 43 1.70 3.91 -10.70
CA GLY A 43 2.36 2.84 -11.43
C GLY A 43 2.66 1.61 -10.57
N ILE A 44 1.82 1.35 -9.57
CA ILE A 44 1.88 0.19 -8.66
C ILE A 44 0.96 -0.92 -9.18
N TRP A 45 -0.21 -0.56 -9.71
CA TRP A 45 -1.26 -1.51 -10.12
C TRP A 45 -0.75 -2.55 -11.11
N GLU A 46 0.10 -2.12 -12.04
CA GLU A 46 0.67 -2.94 -13.10
C GLU A 46 1.67 -3.98 -12.59
N ASN A 47 2.23 -3.78 -11.39
CA ASN A 47 3.17 -4.71 -10.77
C ASN A 47 2.46 -5.69 -9.79
N ILE A 48 1.16 -5.52 -9.55
CA ILE A 48 0.42 -6.47 -8.70
C ILE A 48 0.16 -7.74 -9.53
N GLU A 49 0.66 -8.87 -9.06
CA GLU A 49 0.47 -10.16 -9.73
C GLU A 49 -1.03 -10.44 -9.95
N SER A 50 -1.40 -10.82 -11.18
CA SER A 50 -2.80 -11.06 -11.58
C SER A 50 -3.49 -12.09 -10.68
N ASN A 51 -2.74 -13.08 -10.21
CA ASN A 51 -3.23 -14.16 -9.36
C ASN A 51 -3.53 -13.69 -7.92
N GLY A 52 -3.12 -12.47 -7.57
CA GLY A 52 -3.42 -11.82 -6.31
C GLY A 52 -4.64 -10.90 -6.35
N ILE A 53 -5.32 -10.75 -7.50
CA ILE A 53 -6.44 -9.80 -7.67
C ILE A 53 -7.76 -10.55 -7.87
N GLN A 54 -8.66 -10.45 -6.89
CA GLN A 54 -10.01 -11.00 -6.98
C GLN A 54 -11.05 -9.88 -7.08
N PRO A 55 -11.60 -9.58 -8.28
CA PRO A 55 -12.60 -8.55 -8.43
C PRO A 55 -13.96 -8.98 -7.86
N TYR A 56 -14.75 -8.01 -7.36
CA TYR A 56 -16.12 -8.25 -6.92
C TYR A 56 -17.11 -7.23 -7.49
N LYS A 57 -18.34 -7.69 -7.77
CA LYS A 57 -19.41 -6.90 -8.40
C LYS A 57 -20.55 -6.54 -7.46
N LYS A 58 -20.63 -7.20 -6.31
CA LYS A 58 -21.75 -7.07 -5.37
C LYS A 58 -21.23 -6.99 -3.94
N ILE A 59 -21.85 -6.13 -3.14
CA ILE A 59 -21.74 -6.14 -1.66
C ILE A 59 -23.15 -6.36 -1.14
N ILE A 60 -23.32 -7.31 -0.22
CA ILE A 60 -24.59 -7.57 0.45
C ILE A 60 -24.36 -7.35 1.94
N THR A 61 -25.20 -6.52 2.56
CA THR A 61 -25.17 -6.27 4.00
C THR A 61 -26.55 -6.49 4.56
N TRP A 62 -26.65 -7.07 5.75
CA TRP A 62 -27.92 -7.29 6.43
C TRP A 62 -27.88 -6.79 7.87
N SER A 63 -29.04 -6.59 8.47
CA SER A 63 -29.19 -6.36 9.90
C SER A 63 -29.87 -7.54 10.57
N ASP A 64 -29.71 -7.66 11.89
CA ASP A 64 -30.36 -8.71 12.70
C ASP A 64 -31.89 -8.64 12.66
N ALA A 65 -32.43 -7.46 12.33
CA ALA A 65 -33.87 -7.25 12.11
C ALA A 65 -34.38 -7.79 10.76
N GLY A 66 -33.51 -8.38 9.94
CA GLY A 66 -33.85 -9.00 8.66
C GLY A 66 -33.85 -8.07 7.45
N ASN A 67 -33.37 -6.83 7.59
CA ASN A 67 -33.24 -5.92 6.46
C ASN A 67 -31.97 -6.25 5.67
N GLU A 68 -32.08 -6.40 4.35
CA GLU A 68 -30.94 -6.59 3.43
C GLU A 68 -30.77 -5.38 2.53
N VAL A 69 -29.53 -4.96 2.32
CA VAL A 69 -29.13 -3.96 1.32
C VAL A 69 -28.10 -4.59 0.39
N THR A 70 -28.39 -4.55 -0.91
CA THR A 70 -27.50 -5.03 -1.97
C THR A 70 -26.98 -3.87 -2.81
N PHE A 71 -25.65 -3.73 -2.89
CA PHE A 71 -24.97 -2.84 -3.83
C PHE A 71 -24.46 -3.63 -5.03
N ASN A 72 -24.65 -3.13 -6.25
CA ASN A 72 -24.19 -3.78 -7.48
C ASN A 72 -23.38 -2.79 -8.34
N SER A 73 -22.28 -3.25 -8.94
CA SER A 73 -21.45 -2.42 -9.83
C SER A 73 -22.22 -1.87 -11.03
N LYS A 74 -23.22 -2.62 -11.52
CA LYS A 74 -24.11 -2.17 -12.60
C LYS A 74 -24.89 -0.90 -12.23
N SER A 75 -25.21 -0.70 -10.94
CA SER A 75 -25.94 0.49 -10.48
C SER A 75 -25.14 1.78 -10.63
N ILE A 76 -23.81 1.68 -10.76
CA ILE A 76 -22.91 2.82 -11.03
C ILE A 76 -22.27 2.75 -12.43
N SER A 77 -22.74 1.86 -13.30
CA SER A 77 -22.19 1.63 -14.65
C SER A 77 -20.70 1.25 -14.68
N TYR A 78 -20.22 0.53 -13.67
CA TYR A 78 -18.87 -0.05 -13.64
C TYR A 78 -18.91 -1.58 -13.69
N ASP A 79 -17.82 -2.19 -14.19
CA ASP A 79 -17.71 -3.66 -14.23
C ASP A 79 -17.65 -4.28 -12.83
N TYR A 80 -17.02 -3.57 -11.88
CA TYR A 80 -16.71 -4.04 -10.53
C TYR A 80 -16.89 -2.91 -9.51
N LEU A 81 -17.18 -3.27 -8.25
CA LEU A 81 -17.20 -2.34 -7.11
C LEU A 81 -15.82 -2.19 -6.46
N GLY A 82 -14.99 -3.22 -6.57
CA GLY A 82 -13.65 -3.24 -6.01
C GLY A 82 -12.96 -4.58 -6.22
N TYR A 83 -11.86 -4.76 -5.49
CA TYR A 83 -10.95 -5.89 -5.62
C TYR A 83 -10.50 -6.34 -4.23
N ILE A 84 -10.50 -7.64 -3.98
CA ILE A 84 -9.81 -8.25 -2.85
C ILE A 84 -8.40 -8.58 -3.31
N ILE A 85 -7.39 -8.10 -2.60
CA ILE A 85 -5.98 -8.24 -2.98
C ILE A 85 -5.15 -8.68 -1.78
N LYS A 86 -4.22 -9.61 -2.00
CA LYS A 86 -3.20 -10.00 -1.00
C LYS A 86 -2.35 -8.79 -0.59
N GLU A 87 -2.14 -8.60 0.70
CA GLU A 87 -1.25 -7.55 1.20
C GLU A 87 0.18 -7.77 0.69
N SER A 88 0.67 -9.01 0.71
CA SER A 88 2.00 -9.35 0.23
C SER A 88 2.23 -8.91 -1.23
N SER A 89 1.25 -9.12 -2.10
CA SER A 89 1.30 -8.70 -3.50
C SER A 89 1.36 -7.17 -3.65
N ILE A 90 0.60 -6.42 -2.82
CA ILE A 90 0.68 -4.95 -2.81
C ILE A 90 2.04 -4.48 -2.32
N LYS A 91 2.56 -5.06 -1.23
CA LYS A 91 3.88 -4.71 -0.68
C LYS A 91 4.99 -4.94 -1.68
N LYS A 92 5.04 -6.12 -2.28
CA LYS A 92 6.01 -6.48 -3.32
C LYS A 92 5.95 -5.51 -4.49
N ALA A 93 4.75 -5.19 -4.99
CA ALA A 93 4.56 -4.24 -6.09
C ALA A 93 5.07 -2.82 -5.75
N ILE A 94 4.89 -2.38 -4.50
CA ILE A 94 5.43 -1.11 -3.99
C ILE A 94 6.96 -1.18 -3.91
N GLU A 95 7.54 -2.24 -3.37
CA GLU A 95 8.99 -2.41 -3.23
C GLU A 95 9.70 -2.44 -4.58
N GLU A 96 9.18 -3.20 -5.53
CA GLU A 96 9.68 -3.23 -6.92
C GLU A 96 9.63 -1.86 -7.58
N LYS A 97 8.66 -1.02 -7.19
CA LYS A 97 8.55 0.34 -7.71
C LYS A 97 9.52 1.29 -7.01
N LEU A 98 9.71 1.16 -5.71
CA LEU A 98 10.65 1.97 -4.93
C LEU A 98 12.10 1.69 -5.33
N SER A 99 12.48 0.43 -5.60
CA SER A 99 13.83 0.05 -6.01
C SER A 99 14.27 0.66 -7.35
N LYS A 100 13.30 1.07 -8.19
CA LYS A 100 13.54 1.72 -9.49
C LYS A 100 13.67 3.25 -9.39
N LEU A 101 13.55 3.83 -8.19
CA LEU A 101 13.60 5.28 -7.98
C LEU A 101 14.92 5.70 -7.35
N GLU A 102 15.78 6.34 -8.14
CA GLU A 102 17.14 6.74 -7.72
C GLU A 102 17.16 7.73 -6.54
N ASN A 103 16.11 8.55 -6.40
CA ASN A 103 16.00 9.54 -5.34
C ASN A 103 15.35 9.00 -4.05
N ILE A 104 15.07 7.70 -3.97
CA ILE A 104 14.55 7.05 -2.76
C ILE A 104 15.65 6.19 -2.15
N ARG A 105 15.89 6.35 -0.85
CA ARG A 105 16.78 5.51 -0.06
C ARG A 105 15.99 4.87 1.08
N ILE A 106 15.99 3.54 1.12
CA ILE A 106 15.38 2.78 2.22
C ILE A 106 16.48 2.42 3.20
N LYS A 107 16.24 2.69 4.48
CA LYS A 107 17.17 2.49 5.60
C LYS A 107 16.47 1.76 6.74
N SER A 108 17.24 1.08 7.57
CA SER A 108 16.70 0.45 8.76
C SER A 108 16.58 1.51 9.87
N ILE A 109 15.51 1.46 10.65
CA ILE A 109 15.33 2.41 11.76
C ILE A 109 16.35 2.16 12.88
N GLU A 110 16.82 0.92 12.99
CA GLU A 110 17.87 0.51 13.91
C GLU A 110 19.21 1.19 13.59
N GLU A 111 19.41 1.68 12.35
CA GLU A 111 20.56 2.50 11.98
C GLU A 111 20.45 3.95 12.49
N VAL A 112 19.30 4.39 13.01
CA VAL A 112 19.09 5.77 13.48
C VAL A 112 19.39 5.89 14.97
N SER A 113 20.40 6.69 15.33
CA SER A 113 20.79 6.91 16.73
C SER A 113 20.02 8.05 17.38
N ARG A 114 19.73 9.12 16.63
CA ARG A 114 19.03 10.32 17.14
C ARG A 114 18.38 11.12 16.02
N ILE A 115 17.20 11.65 16.30
CA ILE A 115 16.53 12.65 15.47
C ILE A 115 16.56 13.97 16.25
N ASP A 116 17.11 15.03 15.63
CA ASP A 116 17.18 16.36 16.21
C ASP A 116 16.42 17.36 15.33
N GLN A 117 15.42 18.01 15.94
CA GLN A 117 14.54 18.95 15.27
C GLN A 117 14.94 20.40 15.58
N SER A 118 16.20 20.73 15.29
CA SER A 118 16.73 22.10 15.32
C SER A 118 16.38 22.87 14.04
N GLU A 119 16.93 24.09 13.84
CA GLU A 119 16.72 24.90 12.62
C GLU A 119 17.00 24.13 11.31
N ASN A 120 17.92 23.16 11.36
CA ASN A 120 18.08 22.14 10.34
C ASN A 120 17.73 20.78 10.96
N ASN A 121 16.72 20.09 10.43
CA ASN A 121 16.40 18.73 10.85
C ASN A 121 17.62 17.82 10.59
N ILE A 122 18.19 17.22 11.65
CA ILE A 122 19.37 16.36 11.58
C ILE A 122 18.97 14.94 11.99
N ILE A 123 19.38 13.96 11.18
CA ILE A 123 19.26 12.53 11.50
C ILE A 123 20.68 11.99 11.68
N ASN A 124 20.99 11.52 12.89
CA ASN A 124 22.25 10.87 13.19
C ASN A 124 22.10 9.36 13.04
N PHE A 125 23.09 8.72 12.44
CA PHE A 125 23.14 7.27 12.25
C PHE A 125 24.07 6.63 13.27
N ILE A 126 23.87 5.34 13.56
CA ILE A 126 24.84 4.52 14.29
C ILE A 126 26.03 4.29 13.33
N ASN A 127 27.25 4.59 13.78
CA ASN A 127 28.48 4.34 13.03
C ASN A 127 28.74 2.84 12.85
#